data_AF-A0AAW1E1H9-F1
#
_entry.id   AF-A0AAW1E1H9-F1
#
_cell.length_a   1.000
_cell.length_b   1.000
_cell.length_c   1.000
_cell.angle_alpha   90.00
_cell.angle_beta   90.00
_cell.angle_gamma   90.00
#
_symmetry.space_group_name_H-M   'P 1'
#
loop_
_entity.id
_entity.type
_entity.pdbx_description
1 polymer ?
#
loop_
_entity_poly.entity_id
_entity_poly.type
_entity_poly.pdbx_seq_one_letter_code
_entity_poly.pdbx_strand_id
1 'polypeptide(L)' 'MPAGVSWPRYLRMLGASMLAMFAGAQVVHQYYLPDLSIPEVPPKPGDLKTELLGYKVREEATAALQQLKAEEKVD' A
#
# COMPACT_ATOMS: atom_id res chain seq x y z
N MET A 1 32.97 18.64 -7.24
CA MET A 1 31.89 18.51 -6.25
C MET A 1 30.57 18.75 -6.98
N PRO A 2 29.60 17.82 -6.98
CA PRO A 2 28.32 18.03 -7.66
C PRO A 2 27.60 19.25 -7.05
N ALA A 3 27.13 20.17 -7.89
CA ALA A 3 26.38 21.37 -7.51
C ALA A 3 26.98 22.21 -6.35
N GLY A 4 28.32 22.20 -6.19
CA GLY A 4 28.99 22.96 -5.12
C GLY A 4 28.88 22.35 -3.73
N VAL A 5 28.34 21.14 -3.57
CA VAL A 5 28.25 20.42 -2.28
C VAL A 5 29.25 19.29 -2.18
N SER A 6 29.69 18.98 -0.96
CA SER A 6 30.58 17.85 -0.71
C SER A 6 29.91 16.52 -1.09
N TRP A 7 30.71 15.57 -1.59
CA TRP A 7 30.24 14.23 -1.95
C TRP A 7 29.41 13.53 -0.85
N PRO A 8 29.80 13.56 0.45
CA PRO A 8 29.00 12.99 1.51
C PRO A 8 27.61 13.63 1.64
N ARG A 9 27.52 14.95 1.45
CA ARG A 9 26.24 15.68 1.50
C ARG A 9 25.34 15.30 0.33
N TYR A 10 25.91 15.20 -0.87
CA TYR A 10 25.20 14.76 -2.06
C TYR A 10 24.63 13.34 -1.90
N LEU A 11 25.46 12.39 -1.46
CA LEU A 11 25.05 11.00 -1.28
C LEU A 11 23.98 10.82 -0.21
N ARG A 12 24.04 11.59 0.88
CA ARG A 12 22.98 11.59 1.90
C ARG A 12 21.65 12.05 1.33
N MET A 13 21.64 13.13 0.56
CA MET A 13 20.42 13.65 -0.06
C MET A 13 19.86 12.65 -1.09
N LEU A 14 20.73 12.10 -1.95
CA LEU A 14 20.34 11.09 -2.92
C LEU A 14 19.74 9.86 -2.22
N GLY A 15 20.42 9.32 -1.21
CA GLY A 15 19.93 8.18 -0.43
C GLY A 15 18.60 8.47 0.24
N ALA A 16 18.45 9.64 0.88
CA ALA A 16 17.19 10.05 1.49
C ALA A 16 16.04 10.14 0.48
N SER A 17 16.29 10.70 -0.72
CA SER A 17 15.29 10.79 -1.78
C SER A 17 14.83 9.41 -2.29
N MET A 18 15.78 8.49 -2.50
CA MET A 18 15.47 7.12 -2.91
C MET A 18 14.69 6.36 -1.83
N LEU A 19 15.09 6.49 -0.56
CA LEU A 19 14.37 5.87 0.56
C LEU A 19 12.96 6.42 0.71
N ALA A 20 12.77 7.73 0.56
CA ALA A 20 11.45 8.35 0.59
C ALA A 20 10.56 7.85 -0.56
N MET A 21 11.12 7.69 -1.77
CA MET A 21 10.42 7.12 -2.91
C MET A 21 9.96 5.68 -2.64
N PHE A 22 10.84 4.83 -2.12
CA PHE A 22 10.49 3.44 -1.78
C PHE A 22 9.47 3.34 -0.65
N ALA A 23 9.61 4.16 0.39
CA ALA A 23 8.65 4.21 1.48
C ALA A 23 7.27 4.65 0.97
N GLY A 24 7.21 5.67 0.12
CA GLY A 24 5.97 6.14 -0.50
C GLY A 24 5.28 5.05 -1.34
N ALA A 25 6.04 4.36 -2.20
CA ALA A 25 5.51 3.25 -2.98
C ALA A 25 4.93 2.15 -2.08
N GLN A 26 5.68 1.73 -1.04
CA GLN A 26 5.22 0.69 -0.13
C GLN A 26 3.96 1.09 0.65
N VAL A 27 3.85 2.35 1.07
CA VAL A 27 2.65 2.85 1.77
C VAL A 27 1.40 2.71 0.90
N VAL A 28 1.48 3.03 -0.39
CA VAL A 28 0.34 2.88 -1.31
C VAL A 28 -0.08 1.41 -1.45
N HIS A 29 0.88 0.49 -1.56
CA HIS A 29 0.59 -0.95 -1.60
C HIS A 29 -0.05 -1.47 -0.31
N GLN A 30 0.43 -1.01 0.86
CA GLN A 30 -0.13 -1.40 2.16
C GLN A 30 -1.51 -0.78 2.42
N TYR A 31 -1.73 0.45 1.96
CA TYR A 31 -2.97 1.17 2.23
C TYR A 31 -4.11 0.74 1.31
N TYR A 32 -3.84 0.61 0.01
CA TYR A 32 -4.88 0.27 -0.98
C TYR A 32 -4.97 -1.22 -1.29
N LEU A 33 -3.95 -2.01 -0.92
CA LEU A 33 -3.85 -3.45 -1.23
C LEU A 33 -4.30 -3.75 -2.66
N PRO A 34 -3.64 -3.15 -3.67
CA PRO A 34 -4.02 -3.37 -5.06
C PRO A 34 -3.87 -4.84 -5.42
N ASP A 35 -4.78 -5.35 -6.24
CA ASP A 35 -4.62 -6.66 -6.86
C ASP A 35 -3.44 -6.61 -7.84
N LEU A 36 -2.42 -7.42 -7.57
CA LEU A 36 -1.21 -7.53 -8.37
C LEU A 36 -1.24 -8.74 -9.31
N SER A 37 -2.35 -9.48 -9.33
CA SER A 37 -2.50 -10.60 -10.25
C SER A 37 -2.63 -10.09 -11.69
N ILE A 38 -1.82 -10.64 -12.57
CA ILE A 38 -1.89 -10.34 -14.01
C ILE A 38 -2.60 -11.51 -14.67
N PRO A 39 -3.81 -11.33 -15.24
CA PRO A 39 -4.48 -12.38 -15.97
C PRO A 39 -3.75 -12.65 -17.30
N GLU A 40 -3.62 -13.91 -17.70
CA GLU A 40 -2.99 -14.27 -18.98
C GLU A 40 -3.75 -13.70 -20.19
N VAL A 41 -5.08 -13.65 -20.09
CA VAL A 41 -5.95 -13.05 -21.10
C VAL A 41 -6.37 -11.67 -20.62
N PRO A 42 -6.12 -10.60 -21.40
CA PRO A 42 -6.55 -9.26 -21.01
C PRO A 42 -8.08 -9.23 -20.90
N PRO A 43 -8.62 -8.57 -19.86
CA PRO A 43 -10.06 -8.43 -19.69
C PRO A 43 -10.64 -7.60 -20.84
N LYS A 44 -11.92 -7.86 -21.15
CA LYS A 44 -12.62 -7.08 -22.18
C LYS A 44 -12.73 -5.63 -21.73
N PRO A 45 -12.79 -4.67 -22.69
CA PRO A 45 -13.05 -3.28 -22.36
C PRO A 45 -14.32 -3.15 -21.50
N GLY A 46 -14.18 -2.62 -20.28
CA GLY A 46 -15.27 -2.47 -19.31
C GLY A 46 -15.30 -3.51 -18.18
N ASP A 47 -14.62 -4.65 -18.32
CA ASP A 47 -14.55 -5.70 -17.29
C ASP A 47 -13.36 -5.52 -16.32
N LEU A 48 -12.67 -4.38 -16.40
CA LEU A 48 -11.54 -4.04 -15.54
C LEU A 48 -12.01 -3.81 -14.10
N LYS A 49 -11.64 -4.72 -13.21
CA LYS A 49 -11.84 -4.56 -11.76
C LYS A 49 -10.89 -3.48 -11.27
N THR A 50 -11.43 -2.35 -10.81
CA THR A 50 -10.68 -1.20 -10.28
C THR A 50 -11.00 -0.93 -8.81
N GLU A 51 -11.58 -1.92 -8.12
CA GLU A 51 -11.96 -1.79 -6.72
C GLU A 51 -10.74 -1.76 -5.79
N LEU A 52 -10.81 -0.91 -4.76
CA LEU A 52 -9.77 -0.79 -3.73
C LEU A 52 -9.98 -1.89 -2.67
N LEU A 53 -9.42 -3.07 -2.90
CA LEU A 53 -9.56 -4.23 -2.02
C LEU A 53 -9.19 -3.92 -0.56
N GLY A 54 -8.22 -3.05 -0.34
CA GLY A 54 -7.79 -2.66 1.01
C GLY A 54 -8.89 -2.08 1.89
N TYR A 55 -9.85 -1.34 1.33
CA TYR A 55 -10.98 -0.82 2.10
C TYR A 55 -11.94 -1.93 2.53
N LYS A 56 -12.27 -2.86 1.61
CA LYS A 56 -13.17 -4.00 1.89
C LYS A 56 -12.61 -4.90 2.99
N VAL A 57 -11.34 -5.28 2.88
CA VAL A 57 -10.66 -6.11 3.89
C VAL A 57 -10.68 -5.45 5.26
N ARG A 58 -10.55 -4.12 5.31
CA ARG A 58 -10.53 -3.36 6.56
C ARG A 58 -11.92 -3.26 7.18
N GLU A 59 -12.98 -3.08 6.38
CA GLU A 59 -14.37 -3.15 6.86
C GLU A 59 -14.69 -4.54 7.41
N GLU A 60 -14.36 -5.61 6.68
CA GLU A 60 -14.57 -6.99 7.11
C GLU A 60 -13.85 -7.30 8.43
N ALA A 61 -12.59 -6.87 8.58
CA ALA A 61 -11.83 -7.05 9.81
C ALA A 61 -12.46 -6.30 11.00
N THR A 62 -12.98 -5.09 10.79
CA THR A 62 -13.68 -4.34 11.86
C THR A 62 -15.00 -5.00 12.26
N ALA A 63 -15.75 -5.54 11.31
CA ALA A 63 -16.99 -6.27 11.58
C ALA A 63 -16.73 -7.56 12.37
N ALA A 64 -15.71 -8.34 11.98
CA ALA A 64 -15.31 -9.55 12.70
C ALA A 64 -14.87 -9.24 14.14
N LEU A 65 -14.09 -8.17 14.35
CA LEU A 65 -13.69 -7.73 15.69
C LEU A 65 -14.87 -7.32 16.57
N GLN A 66 -15.91 -6.71 15.99
CA GLN A 66 -17.13 -6.36 16.73
C GLN A 66 -17.93 -7.60 17.12
N GLN A 67 -18.00 -8.62 16.26
CA GLN A 67 -18.66 -9.89 16.56
C GLN A 67 -17.96 -10.62 17.72
N LEU A 68 -16.63 -10.73 17.68
CA LEU A 68 -15.86 -11.35 18.77
C LEU A 68 -16.06 -10.63 20.11
N LYS A 69 -16.07 -9.28 20.11
CA LYS A 69 -16.36 -8.48 21.30
C LYS A 69 -17.80 -8.61 21.80
N ALA A 70 -18.74 -8.96 20.91
CA ALA A 70 -20.12 -9.20 21.28
C ALA A 70 -20.27 -10.60 21.90
N GLU A 71 -19.60 -11.62 21.35
CA GLU A 71 -19.54 -12.96 21.95
C GLU A 71 -18.85 -12.93 23.33
N GLU A 72 -17.71 -12.24 23.48
CA GLU A 72 -17.00 -12.11 24.76
C GLU A 72 -17.82 -11.41 25.85
N LYS A 73 -18.75 -10.52 25.48
CA LYS A 73 -19.62 -9.80 26.44
C LYS A 73 -20.88 -10.58 26.83
N VAL A 74 -21.18 -11.67 26.12
CA VAL A 74 -22.37 -12.50 26.35
C VAL A 74 -22.05 -13.68 27.28
N ASP A 75 -20.77 -14.03 27.44
CA ASP A 75 -20.25 -14.94 28.47
C ASP A 75 -19.99 -14.22 29.82
#